data_AF-A0A4P0YG04-F1
#
_entry.id   AF-A0A4P0YG04-F1
#
_cell.length_a   1.000
_cell.length_b   1.000
_cell.length_c   1.000
_cell.angle_alpha   90.00
_cell.angle_beta   90.00
_cell.angle_gamma   90.00
#
_symmetry.space_group_name_H-M   'P 1'
#
loop_
_entity.id
_entity.type
_entity.pdbx_description
1 polymer ?
#
loop_
_entity_poly.entity_id
_entity_poly.type
_entity_poly.pdbx_seq_one_letter_code
_entity_poly.pdbx_strand_id
1 'polypeptide(L)'
;MIGAILFVAGSLFSAAAPNVEILLVSRVLLGLAVGVASYTAPLYLSEIAPEKIRGSMISMYQLMITIGILAPISLTPLSATAAHGAGCSGLSSFRRYCC
;
A
#
# COMPACT_ATOMS: atom_id res chain seq x y z
N MET A 1 -4.33 -12.10 -12.39
CA MET A 1 -4.42 -11.45 -13.71
C MET A 1 -5.22 -10.16 -13.66
N ILE A 2 -6.51 -10.16 -13.29
CA ILE A 2 -7.33 -8.94 -13.15
C ILE A 2 -6.68 -7.86 -12.27
N GLY A 3 -6.18 -8.22 -11.08
CA GLY A 3 -5.59 -7.24 -10.16
C GLY A 3 -4.31 -6.59 -10.69
N ALA A 4 -3.50 -7.32 -11.46
CA ALA A 4 -2.28 -6.78 -12.08
C ALA A 4 -2.61 -5.78 -13.19
N ILE A 5 -3.64 -6.07 -13.99
CA ILE A 5 -4.13 -5.16 -15.05
C ILE A 5 -4.67 -3.87 -14.42
N LEU A 6 -5.45 -3.96 -13.34
CA LEU A 6 -5.96 -2.80 -12.61
C LEU A 6 -4.84 -1.98 -11.96
N PHE A 7 -3.82 -2.65 -11.43
CA PHE A 7 -2.65 -1.99 -10.84
C PHE A 7 -1.85 -1.19 -11.87
N VAL A 8 -1.60 -1.79 -13.05
CA VAL A 8 -0.90 -1.11 -14.15
C VAL A 8 -1.74 0.05 -14.70
N ALA A 9 -3.04 -0.15 -14.91
CA ALA A 9 -3.94 0.90 -15.37
C ALA A 9 -3.99 2.09 -14.40
N GLY A 10 -4.11 1.82 -13.10
CA GLY A 10 -4.14 2.86 -12.08
C GLY A 10 -2.79 3.58 -11.91
N SER A 11 -1.66 2.88 -12.06
CA SER A 11 -0.33 3.51 -11.96
C SER A 11 -0.03 4.42 -13.15
N LEU A 12 -0.44 4.01 -14.35
CA LEU A 12 -0.43 4.85 -15.55
C LEU A 12 -1.31 6.10 -15.37
N PHE A 13 -2.53 5.94 -14.82
CA PHE A 13 -3.43 7.07 -14.56
C PHE A 13 -2.87 8.03 -13.50
N SER A 14 -2.13 7.51 -12.51
CA SER A 14 -1.44 8.35 -11.52
C SER A 14 -0.22 9.07 -12.10
N ALA A 15 0.47 8.49 -13.09
CA ALA A 15 1.61 9.12 -13.76
C ALA A 15 1.17 10.23 -14.73
N ALA A 16 0.02 10.06 -15.35
CA ALA A 16 -0.53 11.00 -16.33
C ALA A 16 -1.41 12.09 -15.69
N ALA A 17 -1.39 12.32 -14.37
CA ALA A 17 -2.39 13.14 -13.68
C ALA A 17 -2.09 14.65 -13.68
N PRO A 18 -2.88 15.49 -14.39
CA PRO A 18 -2.77 16.95 -14.35
C PRO A 18 -3.61 17.62 -13.26
N ASN A 19 -4.66 16.95 -12.73
CA ASN A 19 -5.65 17.53 -11.82
C ASN A 19 -5.88 16.64 -10.59
N VAL A 20 -6.38 17.23 -9.49
CA VAL A 20 -6.63 16.53 -8.20
C VAL A 20 -7.64 15.40 -8.33
N GLU A 21 -8.68 15.62 -9.14
CA GLU A 21 -9.75 14.65 -9.36
C GLU A 21 -9.24 13.34 -9.96
N ILE A 22 -8.31 13.47 -10.91
CA ILE A 22 -7.68 12.32 -11.59
C ILE A 22 -6.85 11.53 -10.58
N LEU A 23 -6.06 12.20 -9.74
CA LEU A 23 -5.31 11.56 -8.65
C LEU A 23 -6.19 10.81 -7.65
N LEU A 24 -7.36 11.37 -7.31
CA LEU A 24 -8.30 10.75 -6.40
C LEU A 24 -8.85 9.44 -6.99
N VAL A 25 -9.22 9.48 -8.27
CA VAL A 25 -9.68 8.30 -9.02
C VAL A 25 -8.58 7.26 -9.14
N SER A 26 -7.32 7.65 -9.44
CA SER A 26 -6.19 6.71 -9.48
C SER A 26 -5.99 6.01 -8.14
N ARG A 27 -6.14 6.74 -7.02
CA ARG A 27 -5.96 6.18 -5.67
C ARG A 27 -7.03 5.18 -5.30
N VAL A 28 -8.28 5.42 -5.66
CA VAL A 28 -9.38 4.46 -5.45
C VAL A 28 -9.13 3.20 -6.27
N LEU A 29 -8.72 3.34 -7.54
CA LEU A 29 -8.36 2.21 -8.42
C LEU A 29 -7.18 1.41 -7.88
N LEU A 30 -6.08 2.07 -7.47
CA LEU A 30 -4.92 1.41 -6.86
C LEU A 30 -5.31 0.70 -5.56
N GLY A 31 -6.10 1.35 -4.71
CA GLY A 31 -6.57 0.79 -3.46
C GLY A 31 -7.41 -0.46 -3.67
N LEU A 32 -8.33 -0.44 -4.63
CA LEU A 32 -9.12 -1.61 -5.03
C LEU A 32 -8.23 -2.75 -5.56
N ALA A 33 -7.29 -2.44 -6.45
CA ALA A 33 -6.39 -3.44 -7.02
C ALA A 33 -5.57 -4.16 -5.94
N VAL A 34 -4.97 -3.39 -5.04
CA VAL A 34 -4.16 -3.93 -3.92
C VAL A 34 -5.04 -4.63 -2.89
N GLY A 35 -6.23 -4.10 -2.59
CA GLY A 35 -7.16 -4.70 -1.63
C GLY A 35 -7.65 -6.07 -2.06
N VAL A 36 -8.07 -6.22 -3.32
CA VAL A 36 -8.47 -7.51 -3.88
C VAL A 36 -7.29 -8.49 -3.84
N ALA A 37 -6.09 -8.06 -4.24
CA ALA A 37 -4.89 -8.90 -4.20
C ALA A 37 -4.56 -9.40 -2.78
N SER A 38 -4.61 -8.51 -1.79
CA SER A 38 -4.34 -8.80 -0.39
C SER A 38 -5.39 -9.71 0.24
N TYR A 39 -6.66 -9.62 -0.16
CA TYR A 39 -7.70 -10.52 0.32
C TYR A 39 -7.63 -11.91 -0.35
N THR A 40 -7.27 -11.98 -1.64
CA THR A 40 -7.11 -13.27 -2.32
C THR A 40 -5.98 -14.11 -1.74
N ALA A 41 -4.88 -13.51 -1.25
CA ALA A 41 -3.73 -14.26 -0.72
C ALA A 41 -4.08 -15.22 0.45
N PRO A 42 -4.69 -14.76 1.57
CA PRO A 42 -5.09 -15.65 2.66
C PRO A 42 -6.25 -16.58 2.26
N LEU A 43 -7.08 -16.19 1.28
CA LEU A 43 -8.19 -17.02 0.79
C LEU A 43 -7.67 -18.23 0.00
N TYR A 44 -6.76 -18.01 -0.95
CA TYR A 44 -6.06 -19.08 -1.67
C TYR A 44 -5.25 -19.98 -0.73
N LEU A 45 -4.58 -19.41 0.27
CA LEU A 45 -3.91 -20.22 1.31
C LEU A 45 -4.90 -21.09 2.07
N SER A 46 -6.10 -20.58 2.36
CA SER A 46 -7.13 -21.33 3.10
C SER A 46 -7.74 -22.47 2.29
N GLU A 47 -7.68 -22.41 0.95
CA GLU A 47 -8.08 -23.50 0.05
C GLU A 47 -7.00 -24.58 -0.11
N ILE A 48 -5.73 -24.20 -0.04
CA ILE A 48 -4.58 -25.11 -0.20
C ILE A 48 -4.12 -25.71 1.15
N ALA A 49 -4.42 -25.06 2.27
CA ALA A 49 -3.87 -25.43 3.57
C ALA A 49 -4.64 -26.61 4.23
N PRO A 50 -3.93 -27.67 4.67
CA PRO A 50 -4.51 -28.75 5.47
C PRO A 50 -4.98 -28.23 6.85
N GLU A 51 -5.96 -28.95 7.41
CA GLU A 51 -6.84 -28.56 8.53
C GLU A 51 -6.12 -28.01 9.77
N LYS A 52 -4.86 -28.43 9.99
CA LYS A 52 -4.08 -28.17 11.21
C LYS A 52 -3.43 -26.78 11.28
N ILE A 53 -3.30 -26.05 10.17
CA ILE A 53 -2.54 -24.77 10.10
C ILE A 53 -3.38 -23.55 9.72
N ARG A 54 -4.71 -23.70 9.57
CA ARG A 54 -5.60 -22.60 9.11
C ARG A 54 -5.49 -21.35 9.99
N GLY A 55 -5.31 -21.50 11.30
CA GLY A 55 -5.13 -20.37 12.23
C GLY A 55 -3.72 -19.74 12.20
N SER A 56 -2.68 -20.51 11.86
CA SER A 56 -1.30 -20.01 11.84
C SER A 56 -1.03 -19.10 10.63
N MET A 57 -1.63 -19.42 9.48
CA MET A 57 -1.54 -18.61 8.26
C MET A 57 -2.09 -17.18 8.46
N ILE A 58 -3.20 -17.05 9.18
CA ILE A 58 -3.84 -15.75 9.48
C ILE A 58 -2.98 -14.92 10.43
N SER A 59 -2.40 -15.55 11.47
CA SER A 59 -1.52 -14.86 12.41
C SER A 59 -0.27 -14.29 11.74
N MET A 60 0.38 -15.05 10.83
CA MET A 60 1.51 -14.55 10.05
C MET A 60 1.11 -13.39 9.13
N TYR A 61 -0.06 -13.46 8.50
CA TYR A 61 -0.54 -12.38 7.62
C TYR A 61 -0.77 -11.08 8.41
N GLN A 62 -1.37 -11.18 9.59
CA GLN A 62 -1.57 -10.02 10.46
C GLN A 62 -0.25 -9.45 10.98
N LEU A 63 0.71 -10.30 11.34
CA LEU A 63 2.06 -9.86 11.72
C LEU A 63 2.75 -9.10 10.58
N MET A 64 2.66 -9.58 9.34
CA MET A 64 3.21 -8.90 8.15
C MET A 64 2.62 -7.48 8.00
N ILE A 65 1.30 -7.32 8.18
CA ILE A 65 0.63 -6.02 8.10
C ILE A 65 1.08 -5.10 9.25
N THR A 66 1.14 -5.63 10.48
CA THR A 66 1.61 -4.87 11.65
C THR A 66 3.04 -4.40 11.45
N ILE A 67 3.93 -5.25 10.93
CA ILE A 67 5.31 -4.88 10.60
C ILE A 67 5.34 -3.81 9.49
N GLY A 68 4.49 -3.91 8.47
CA GLY A 68 4.42 -2.92 7.39
C GLY A 68 4.07 -1.51 7.85
N ILE A 69 3.21 -1.37 8.87
CA ILE A 69 2.84 -0.07 9.45
C ILE A 69 3.82 0.37 10.54
N LEU A 70 4.36 -0.59 11.31
CA LEU A 70 5.32 -0.31 12.38
C LEU A 70 6.70 0.08 11.83
N ALA A 71 7.17 -0.54 10.74
CA ALA A 71 8.49 -0.28 10.17
C ALA A 71 8.76 1.21 9.84
N PRO A 72 7.86 1.94 9.15
CA PRO A 72 8.07 3.37 8.95
C PRO A 72 8.02 4.16 10.26
N ILE A 73 7.13 3.82 11.20
CA ILE A 73 7.00 4.56 12.47
C ILE A 73 8.21 4.36 13.39
N SER A 74 8.80 3.16 13.43
CA SER A 74 9.91 2.81 14.30
C SER A 74 11.28 3.20 13.75
N LEU A 75 11.42 3.33 12.42
CA LEU A 75 12.65 3.81 11.76
C LEU A 75 12.75 5.35 11.71
N THR A 76 11.61 6.04 11.85
CA THR A 76 11.54 7.50 11.85
C THR A 76 12.39 8.18 12.95
N PRO A 77 12.50 7.71 14.20
CA PRO A 77 13.37 8.37 15.20
C PRO A 77 14.87 8.36 14.84
N LEU A 78 15.35 7.38 14.05
CA LEU A 78 16.74 7.33 13.57
C LEU A 78 16.94 8.21 12.32
N SER A 79 15.88 8.40 11.54
CA SER A 79 15.87 9.25 10.35
C SER A 79 15.61 10.72 10.69
N ALA A 80 14.89 11.02 11.78
CA ALA A 80 14.62 12.37 12.28
C ALA A 80 15.91 13.06 12.80
N THR A 81 16.87 12.28 13.31
CA THR A 81 18.22 12.78 13.63
C THR A 81 19.08 13.01 12.38
N ALA A 82 18.75 12.41 11.23
CA ALA A 82 19.35 12.71 9.91
C ALA A 82 18.53 13.68 9.04
N ALA A 83 17.28 14.01 9.42
CA ALA A 83 16.29 14.72 8.62
C ALA A 83 15.98 16.14 9.11
N HIS A 84 16.96 16.84 9.69
CA HIS A 84 17.00 18.30 9.53
C HIS A 84 17.32 18.71 8.07
N GLY A 85 17.56 17.75 7.15
CA GLY A 85 17.88 18.01 5.75
C GLY A 85 17.16 17.17 4.66
N ALA A 86 16.30 16.20 4.99
CA ALA A 86 15.73 15.28 3.98
C ALA A 86 14.22 14.98 4.14
N GLY A 87 13.47 15.87 4.81
CA GLY A 87 12.04 15.73 5.07
C GLY A 87 11.09 16.33 4.01
N CYS A 88 11.53 16.58 2.78
CA CYS A 88 10.77 17.44 1.83
C CYS A 88 10.45 16.83 0.45
N SER A 89 10.53 15.52 0.25
CA SER A 89 10.19 14.93 -1.07
C SER A 89 8.79 14.30 -1.15
N GLY A 90 8.20 13.88 -0.03
CA GLY A 90 6.82 13.34 0.01
C GLY A 90 5.73 14.39 0.30
N LEU A 91 6.08 15.49 0.97
CA LEU A 91 5.16 16.56 1.36
C LEU A 91 5.06 17.69 0.31
N SER A 92 5.96 17.72 -0.69
CA SER A 92 6.00 18.74 -1.75
C SER A 92 4.96 18.52 -2.87
N SER A 93 4.41 17.31 -3.01
CA SER A 93 3.31 17.04 -3.96
C SER A 93 1.92 17.28 -3.35
N PHE A 94 1.78 17.21 -2.02
CA PHE A 94 0.52 17.52 -1.33
C PHE A 94 0.29 19.03 -1.18
N ARG A 95 1.36 19.84 -1.18
CA ARG A 95 1.29 21.31 -1.09
C ARG A 95 0.90 22.01 -2.39
N ARG A 96 0.84 21.32 -3.54
CA ARG A 96 0.35 21.88 -4.82
C ARG A 96 -1.16 21.81 -5.00
N TYR A 97 -1.86 21.06 -4.15
CA TYR A 97 -3.32 20.85 -4.22
C TYR A 97 -4.10 21.51 -3.08
N CYS A 98 -3.43 22.28 -2.22
CA CYS A 98 -4.03 23.10 -1.18
C CYS A 98 -3.68 24.57 -1.46
N CYS A 99 -4.20 25.06 -2.58
CA CYS A 99 -4.32 26.49 -2.87
C CYS A 99 -5.76 26.76 -3.26
#